data_AF-A0A354FIK1-F1
#
_entry.id   AF-A0A354FIK1-F1
#
_cell.length_a   1.000
_cell.length_b   1.000
_cell.length_c   1.000
_cell.angle_alpha   90.00
_cell.angle_beta   90.00
_cell.angle_gamma   90.00
#
_symmetry.space_group_name_H-M   'P 1'
#
loop_
_entity.id
_entity.type
_entity.pdbx_description
1 polymer ?
#
loop_
_entity_poly.entity_id
_entity_poly.type
_entity_poly.pdbx_seq_one_letter_code
_entity_poly.pdbx_strand_id
1 'polypeptide(L)' 'QRMPVILDATAAGCWLDESRKSAEQLLNLLKPCEPESLEAWPVSKQVNFPHYDAPDCLTPL' A
#
# COMPACT_ATOMS: atom_id res chain seq x y z
N GLN A 1 -13.07 -8.53 -5.17
CA GLN A 1 -12.39 -7.72 -4.14
C GLN A 1 -10.91 -7.63 -4.48
N ARG A 2 -10.26 -6.48 -4.27
CA ARG A 2 -8.83 -6.25 -4.57
C ARG A 2 -8.21 -5.44 -3.43
N MET A 3 -6.92 -5.65 -3.18
CA MET A 3 -6.11 -4.92 -2.20
C MET A 3 -4.68 -4.82 -2.75
N PRO A 4 -3.94 -3.72 -2.50
CA PRO A 4 -2.52 -3.66 -2.82
C PRO A 4 -1.72 -4.67 -1.98
N VAL A 5 -0.57 -5.09 -2.51
CA VAL A 5 0.45 -5.79 -1.71
C VAL A 5 1.22 -4.73 -0.92
N ILE A 6 1.24 -4.86 0.41
CA ILE A 6 1.99 -3.97 1.30
C ILE A 6 3.20 -4.74 1.79
N LEU A 7 4.40 -4.21 1.53
CA LEU A 7 5.66 -4.81 1.93
C LEU A 7 6.17 -4.15 3.21
N ASP A 8 6.59 -4.95 4.19
CA ASP A 8 7.38 -4.43 5.30
C ASP A 8 8.79 -4.01 4.83
N ALA A 9 9.57 -3.39 5.73
CA ALA A 9 10.90 -2.90 5.39
C ALA A 9 11.86 -3.99 4.90
N THR A 10 11.76 -5.22 5.41
CA THR A 10 12.62 -6.35 5.02
C THR A 10 12.24 -6.85 3.63
N ALA A 11 10.94 -7.00 3.37
CA ALA A 11 10.41 -7.40 2.08
C ALA A 11 10.65 -6.33 1.01
N ALA A 12 10.54 -5.04 1.36
CA ALA A 12 10.89 -3.93 0.47
C ALA A 12 12.37 -3.95 0.08
N GLY A 13 13.27 -4.23 1.03
CA GLY A 13 14.69 -4.43 0.74
C GLY A 13 14.93 -5.59 -0.23
N CYS A 14 14.24 -6.72 -0.05
CA CYS A 14 14.30 -7.84 -0.99
C CYS A 14 13.74 -7.49 -2.37
N TRP A 15 12.70 -6.65 -2.43
CA TRP A 15 12.05 -6.24 -3.67
C TRP A 15 12.92 -5.32 -4.53
N LEU A 16 13.70 -4.44 -3.90
CA LEU A 16 14.56 -3.46 -4.58
C LEU A 16 15.96 -4.00 -4.90
N ASP A 17 16.31 -5.20 -4.42
CA ASP A 17 17.64 -5.79 -4.61
C ASP A 17 17.80 -6.35 -6.04
N GLU A 18 18.38 -5.54 -6.93
CA GLU A 18 18.64 -5.89 -8.33
C GLU A 18 19.59 -7.11 -8.51
N SER A 19 20.35 -7.47 -7.47
CA SER A 19 21.23 -8.64 -7.51
C SER A 19 20.45 -9.95 -7.35
N ARG A 20 19.24 -9.90 -6.77
CA ARG A 20 18.34 -11.05 -6.61
C ARG A 20 17.48 -11.23 -7.85
N LYS A 21 17.74 -12.31 -8.60
CA LYS A 21 17.06 -12.60 -9.88
C LYS A 21 15.96 -13.66 -9.80
N SER A 22 15.65 -14.19 -8.62
CA SER A 22 14.62 -15.22 -8.50
C SER A 22 13.23 -14.58 -8.46
N ALA A 23 12.53 -14.62 -9.58
CA ALA A 23 11.14 -14.22 -9.67
C ALA A 23 10.26 -14.97 -8.64
N GLU A 24 10.57 -16.24 -8.36
CA GLU A 24 9.84 -17.05 -7.37
C GLU A 24 9.94 -16.45 -5.95
N GLN A 25 11.12 -15.96 -5.56
CA GLN A 25 11.29 -15.28 -4.27
C GLN A 25 10.46 -14.01 -4.18
N LEU A 26 10.40 -13.21 -5.26
CA LEU A 26 9.61 -11.98 -5.30
C LEU A 26 8.10 -12.27 -5.31
N LEU A 27 7.66 -13.30 -6.03
CA LEU A 27 6.26 -13.74 -6.05
C LEU A 27 5.77 -14.15 -4.65
N ASN A 28 6.65 -14.74 -3.83
CA ASN A 28 6.33 -15.11 -2.45
C ASN A 28 6.08 -13.91 -1.52
N LEU A 29 6.47 -12.70 -1.91
CA LEU A 29 6.17 -11.45 -1.20
C LEU A 29 4.77 -10.92 -1.55
N LEU A 30 4.18 -11.34 -2.67
CA LEU A 30 2.91 -10.83 -3.19
C LEU A 30 1.71 -11.48 -2.49
N LYS A 31 1.53 -11.15 -1.22
CA LYS A 31 0.45 -11.67 -0.38
C LYS A 31 -0.49 -10.55 0.07
N PRO A 32 -1.78 -10.86 0.32
CA PRO A 32 -2.68 -9.92 0.99
C PRO A 32 -2.07 -9.46 2.31
N CYS A 33 -2.27 -8.19 2.64
CA CYS A 33 -1.92 -7.65 3.94
C CYS A 33 -2.90 -8.17 5.00
N GLU A 34 -2.41 -8.43 6.22
CA GLU A 34 -3.26 -8.86 7.34
C GLU A 34 -4.24 -7.73 7.69
N PRO A 35 -5.57 -7.97 7.70
CA PRO A 35 -6.57 -6.92 7.93
C PRO A 35 -6.36 -6.14 9.22
N GLU A 36 -5.86 -6.79 10.27
CA GLU A 36 -5.61 -6.21 11.59
C GLU A 36 -4.42 -5.25 11.61
N SER A 37 -3.60 -5.25 10.57
CA SER A 37 -2.48 -4.31 10.41
C SER A 37 -2.90 -2.99 9.74
N LEU A 38 -4.15 -2.88 9.31
CA LEU A 38 -4.69 -1.72 8.60
C LEU A 38 -5.90 -1.16 9.32
N GLU A 39 -5.96 0.17 9.39
CA GLU A 39 -7.13 0.91 9.82
C GLU A 39 -7.64 1.79 8.67
N ALA A 40 -8.95 2.02 8.64
CA ALA A 40 -9.59 2.88 7.64
C ALA A 40 -10.74 3.68 8.26
N TRP A 41 -10.92 4.91 7.78
CA TRP A 41 -11.98 5.81 8.20
C TRP A 41 -12.56 6.53 6.98
N PRO A 42 -13.82 6.98 7.05
CA PRO A 42 -14.42 7.77 5.98
C PRO A 42 -13.77 9.17 5.92
N VAL A 43 -13.61 9.70 4.71
CA VAL A 43 -13.06 11.03 4.43
C VAL A 43 -13.98 11.82 3.49
N SER A 44 -13.75 13.13 3.38
CA SER A 44 -14.50 14.01 2.47
C SER A 44 -14.41 13.52 1.02
N LYS A 45 -15.52 13.68 0.27
CA LYS A 45 -15.54 13.42 -1.19
C LYS A 45 -14.67 14.39 -2.00
N GLN A 46 -14.13 15.44 -1.37
CA GLN A 46 -13.19 16.36 -2.01
C GLN A 46 -11.97 15.64 -2.58
N VAL A 47 -11.51 14.54 -1.96
CA VAL A 47 -10.40 13.71 -2.46
C VAL A 47 -10.64 13.13 -3.86
N ASN A 48 -11.91 13.07 -4.31
CA ASN A 48 -12.24 12.60 -5.66
C ASN A 48 -11.90 13.61 -6.77
N PHE A 49 -11.60 14.87 -6.42
CA PHE A 49 -11.22 15.91 -7.37
C PHE A 49 -9.69 16.05 -7.41
N PRO A 50 -8.99 15.56 -8.45
CA PRO A 50 -7.52 15.51 -8.43
C PRO A 50 -6.82 16.88 -8.37
N HIS A 51 -7.53 17.97 -8.68
CA HIS A 51 -7.02 19.34 -8.56
C HIS A 51 -7.14 19.90 -7.14
N TYR A 52 -7.82 19.19 -6.24
CA TYR A 52 -7.99 19.55 -4.84
C TYR A 52 -6.96 18.79 -4.00
N ASP A 53 -5.81 19.42 -3.77
CA ASP A 53 -4.69 18.88 -2.99
C ASP A 53 -4.54 19.69 -1.70
N ALA A 54 -5.20 19.23 -0.64
CA ALA A 54 -5.25 19.89 0.66
C ALA A 54 -5.20 18.86 1.80
N PRO A 55 -4.69 19.25 2.99
CA PRO A 55 -4.54 18.31 4.12
C PRO A 55 -5.85 17.68 4.61
N ASP A 56 -6.98 18.35 4.38
CA ASP A 56 -8.31 17.86 4.77
C ASP A 56 -8.80 16.67 3.94
N CYS A 57 -8.18 16.38 2.79
CA CYS A 57 -8.44 15.16 2.01
C CYS A 57 -8.26 13.87 2.82
N LEU A 58 -7.41 13.87 3.85
CA LEU A 58 -7.12 12.70 4.69
C LEU A 58 -7.79 12.77 6.07
N THR A 59 -8.48 13.88 6.36
CA THR A 59 -9.10 14.11 7.67
C THR A 59 -10.34 13.22 7.83
N PRO A 60 -10.50 12.51 8.98
CA PRO A 60 -11.71 11.75 9.26
C PRO A 60 -12.97 12.63 9.25
N LEU A 61 -14.07 12.09 8.69
CA LEU A 61 -15.41 12.72 8.75
C LEU A 61 -16.02 12.71 10.15
#